data_AF-A0A8C3EZA7-F1
#
_entry.id   AF-A0A8C3EZA7-F1
#
_cell.length_a   1.000
_cell.length_b   1.000
_cell.length_c   1.000
_cell.angle_alpha   90.00
_cell.angle_beta   90.00
_cell.angle_gamma   90.00
#
_symmetry.space_group_name_H-M   'P 1'
#
loop_
_entity.id
_entity.type
_entity.pdbx_description
1 polymer ?
#
loop_
_entity_poly.entity_id
_entity_poly.type
_entity_poly.pdbx_seq_one_letter_code
_entity_poly.pdbx_strand_id
1 'polypeptide(L)'
;MSILLIEAFYGGSHKQLADLLQEEIEECVLYTLPAKKWHWRARTAALYFMQTVPANANYRYLKGMKKLCNYGFSLPSSQLYLFGLDPFCLLKQRRLCISWILFASSVLNLTELIALRPDFGKLKKVLYFHENQLTYPVQKCQERDFQYGYNQILSCLVADIVVFNSAFNMESFLTSIGKFLKLIPDHRPKDLEKIIRPKCQVLHFPIRFPDVSRFMPEHKLAHLEKITGFRGNEDTYLFRCLPFQQKYRATGSLMKTSSSSPESGLCEAQSGLCTTQQERLQYPLTSLEKLNKSKASESTNQEVPCQEDKQHVTFNPCNLLSGTDYQQRPLHIVWPHRWEHDKDPESFFKVLLKLKEMDLPFHMSVLGETFTDVPDIFSEAKKALESSVLHWGYLPSKDDYFQALCMADVVISTAKHEFFGVAMIEAVYCGCYPLCPNALVYPEIFPAEYLYSTPEQLFKRLQNFCKRPDIVRKHLYKGEMDQFSWAALRGKFRSLLTTEPREDL
;
A
#
# COMPACT_ATOMS: atom_id res chain seq x y z
N MET A 1 -1.68 1.15 27.27
CA MET A 1 -1.10 2.29 26.54
C MET A 1 -1.74 2.28 25.17
N SER A 2 -2.57 3.28 24.88
CA SER A 2 -3.50 3.23 23.75
C SER A 2 -2.99 4.05 22.56
N ILE A 3 -3.41 3.66 21.37
CA ILE A 3 -3.03 4.32 20.12
C ILE A 3 -4.28 4.75 19.38
N LEU A 4 -4.28 6.00 18.95
CA LEU A 4 -5.21 6.55 17.98
C LEU A 4 -4.50 6.52 16.62
N LEU A 5 -4.88 5.57 15.76
CA LEU A 5 -4.33 5.43 14.41
C LEU A 5 -5.27 6.10 13.42
N ILE A 6 -4.78 7.11 12.69
CA ILE A 6 -5.57 7.88 11.71
C ILE A 6 -4.95 7.73 10.32
N GLU A 7 -5.62 7.00 9.44
CA GLU A 7 -5.17 6.77 8.06
C GLU A 7 -6.09 7.47 7.05
N ALA A 8 -5.59 8.55 6.44
CA ALA A 8 -6.29 9.31 5.41
C ALA A 8 -6.42 8.56 4.07
N PHE A 9 -5.61 7.53 3.82
CA PHE A 9 -5.59 6.77 2.58
C PHE A 9 -5.50 5.25 2.85
N TYR A 10 -6.58 4.66 3.34
CA TYR A 10 -6.61 3.25 3.72
C TYR A 10 -6.76 2.33 2.50
N GLY A 11 -5.61 1.91 1.96
CA GLY A 11 -5.44 0.95 0.86
C GLY A 11 -3.96 0.61 0.64
N GLY A 12 -3.66 -0.42 -0.17
CA GLY A 12 -2.28 -0.81 -0.49
C GLY A 12 -1.38 -0.97 0.75
N SER A 13 -0.17 -0.40 0.70
CA SER A 13 0.80 -0.43 1.80
C SER A 13 0.33 0.31 3.06
N HIS A 14 -0.42 1.42 2.92
CA HIS A 14 -1.03 2.13 4.03
C HIS A 14 -1.98 1.24 4.83
N LYS A 15 -2.89 0.52 4.14
CA LYS A 15 -3.78 -0.45 4.78
C LYS A 15 -2.98 -1.52 5.51
N GLN A 16 -1.98 -2.12 4.86
CA GLN A 16 -1.18 -3.19 5.48
C GLN A 16 -0.45 -2.73 6.75
N LEU A 17 0.07 -1.50 6.78
CA LEU A 17 0.70 -0.97 8.00
C LEU A 17 -0.33 -0.72 9.10
N ALA A 18 -1.49 -0.15 8.78
CA ALA A 18 -2.58 0.06 9.74
C ALA A 18 -3.10 -1.27 10.32
N ASP A 19 -3.30 -2.29 9.47
CA ASP A 19 -3.71 -3.64 9.87
C ASP A 19 -2.70 -4.26 10.85
N LEU A 20 -1.42 -4.31 10.47
CA LEU A 20 -0.35 -4.93 11.28
C LEU A 20 -0.16 -4.22 12.63
N LEU A 21 -0.32 -2.90 12.68
CA LEU A 21 -0.29 -2.13 13.93
C LEU A 21 -1.54 -2.37 14.79
N GLN A 22 -2.70 -2.59 14.20
CA GLN A 22 -3.92 -2.93 14.94
C GLN A 22 -3.88 -4.36 15.50
N GLU A 23 -3.31 -5.32 14.77
CA GLU A 23 -3.18 -6.72 15.20
C GLU A 23 -2.20 -6.91 16.38
N GLU A 24 -1.13 -6.11 16.46
CA GLU A 24 -0.05 -6.26 17.45
C GLU A 24 -0.26 -5.39 18.71
N ILE A 25 -1.30 -4.56 18.75
CA ILE A 25 -1.53 -3.53 19.78
C ILE A 25 -2.99 -3.54 20.25
N GLU A 26 -3.23 -4.22 21.36
CA GLU A 26 -4.55 -4.48 21.97
C GLU A 26 -5.42 -3.22 22.19
N GLU A 27 -4.81 -2.08 22.52
CA GLU A 27 -5.49 -0.79 22.71
C GLU A 27 -5.37 0.14 21.47
N CYS A 28 -5.46 -0.39 20.25
CA CYS A 28 -5.40 0.39 19.01
C CYS A 28 -6.79 0.76 18.46
N VAL A 29 -7.12 2.05 18.49
CA VAL A 29 -8.34 2.62 17.91
C VAL A 29 -8.03 3.19 16.52
N LEU A 30 -8.61 2.59 15.48
CA LEU A 30 -8.34 2.89 14.07
C LEU A 30 -9.46 3.72 13.44
N TYR A 31 -9.09 4.85 12.82
CA TYR A 31 -9.97 5.67 11.97
C TYR A 31 -9.38 5.79 10.56
N THR A 32 -10.22 5.58 9.54
CA THR A 32 -9.77 5.44 8.15
C THR A 32 -10.63 6.24 7.17
N LEU A 33 -10.02 6.72 6.09
CA LEU A 33 -10.73 7.14 4.88
C LEU A 33 -10.37 6.21 3.69
N PRO A 34 -11.33 5.81 2.84
CA PRO A 34 -11.04 4.91 1.72
C PRO A 34 -10.00 5.48 0.74
N ALA A 35 -9.08 4.62 0.27
CA ALA A 35 -8.04 4.92 -0.72
C ALA A 35 -8.58 5.20 -2.15
N LYS A 36 -9.44 6.21 -2.27
CA LYS A 36 -9.95 6.76 -3.53
C LYS A 36 -9.84 8.29 -3.47
N LYS A 37 -9.51 8.90 -4.62
CA LYS A 37 -9.34 10.36 -4.77
C LYS A 37 -8.32 10.96 -3.77
N TRP A 38 -7.10 10.41 -3.74
CA TRP A 38 -6.03 10.77 -2.77
C TRP A 38 -5.80 12.28 -2.64
N HIS A 39 -5.82 13.02 -3.76
CA HIS A 39 -5.72 14.48 -3.82
C HIS A 39 -6.64 15.22 -2.84
N TRP A 40 -7.84 14.67 -2.56
CA TRP A 40 -8.80 15.25 -1.61
C TRP A 40 -8.50 14.79 -0.17
N ARG A 41 -8.03 13.55 0.03
CA ARG A 41 -7.57 13.07 1.34
C ARG A 41 -6.47 13.99 1.89
N ALA A 42 -5.49 14.34 1.04
CA ALA A 42 -4.39 15.23 1.37
C ALA A 42 -4.77 16.69 1.67
N ARG A 43 -6.03 17.10 1.43
CA ARG A 43 -6.55 18.46 1.68
C ARG A 43 -7.68 18.56 2.70
N THR A 44 -8.47 17.50 2.91
CA THR A 44 -9.70 17.58 3.73
C THR A 44 -9.87 16.47 4.75
N ALA A 45 -8.94 15.52 4.85
CA ALA A 45 -9.01 14.46 5.87
C ALA A 45 -9.01 15.03 7.30
N ALA A 46 -8.31 16.13 7.56
CA ALA A 46 -8.33 16.80 8.87
C ALA A 46 -9.74 17.28 9.28
N LEU A 47 -10.47 17.89 8.34
CA LEU A 47 -11.87 18.33 8.55
C LEU A 47 -12.80 17.14 8.84
N TYR A 48 -12.59 16.00 8.17
CA TYR A 48 -13.36 14.79 8.42
C TYR A 48 -13.05 14.16 9.79
N PHE A 49 -11.76 14.01 10.12
CA PHE A 49 -11.35 13.36 11.37
C PHE A 49 -11.59 14.21 12.61
N MET A 50 -11.56 15.55 12.53
CA MET A 50 -11.90 16.39 13.68
C MET A 50 -13.36 16.21 14.14
N GLN A 51 -14.27 15.86 13.21
CA GLN A 51 -15.69 15.57 13.47
C GLN A 51 -15.96 14.11 13.84
N THR A 52 -15.28 13.16 13.19
CA THR A 52 -15.61 11.72 13.30
C THR A 52 -14.84 10.95 14.38
N VAL A 53 -13.67 11.43 14.80
CA VAL A 53 -12.99 10.90 16.00
C VAL A 53 -13.63 11.55 17.23
N PRO A 54 -14.16 10.80 18.22
CA PRO A 54 -14.74 11.40 19.42
C PRO A 54 -13.74 12.25 20.22
N ALA A 55 -14.22 13.24 20.96
CA ALA A 55 -13.45 13.91 22.00
C ALA A 55 -13.28 12.98 23.20
N ASN A 56 -12.09 12.93 23.80
CA ASN A 56 -11.82 12.10 24.98
C ASN A 56 -10.94 12.88 25.96
N ALA A 57 -11.45 13.08 27.18
CA ALA A 57 -10.73 13.79 28.24
C ALA A 57 -9.42 13.09 28.66
N ASN A 58 -9.27 11.81 28.34
CA ASN A 58 -8.09 11.01 28.63
C ASN A 58 -7.00 11.08 27.54
N TYR A 59 -7.22 11.81 26.43
CA TYR A 59 -6.17 12.05 25.43
C TYR A 59 -5.04 12.91 26.02
N ARG A 60 -4.01 12.22 26.52
CA ARG A 60 -2.80 12.79 27.10
C ARG A 60 -1.66 11.79 26.98
N TYR A 61 -0.45 12.27 26.72
CA TYR A 61 0.78 11.51 26.89
C TYR A 61 1.38 11.75 28.28
N LEU A 62 1.74 10.69 29.00
CA LEU A 62 2.38 10.77 30.32
C LEU A 62 3.87 10.40 30.19
N LYS A 63 4.77 11.36 30.50
CA LYS A 63 6.22 11.15 30.59
C LYS A 63 6.61 10.47 31.91
N GLY A 64 7.73 9.75 31.93
CA GLY A 64 8.45 9.35 33.15
C GLY A 64 7.88 8.20 33.98
N MET A 65 6.77 7.57 33.58
CA MET A 65 6.07 6.58 34.41
C MET A 65 6.86 5.29 34.71
N LYS A 66 7.94 5.00 33.98
CA LYS A 66 8.82 3.84 34.25
C LYS A 66 9.40 3.82 35.67
N LYS A 67 9.55 4.97 36.34
CA LYS A 67 10.04 5.01 37.74
C LYS A 67 9.02 4.55 38.78
N LEU A 68 7.72 4.72 38.54
CA LEU A 68 6.69 4.38 39.54
C LEU A 68 6.29 2.90 39.51
N CYS A 69 6.15 2.30 38.32
CA CYS A 69 5.74 0.90 38.19
C CYS A 69 6.74 -0.07 38.86
N ASN A 70 8.05 0.22 38.81
CA ASN A 70 9.08 -0.65 39.39
C ASN A 70 9.06 -0.71 40.93
N TYR A 71 8.36 0.21 41.63
CA TYR A 71 8.24 0.23 43.09
C TYR A 71 6.90 -0.29 43.61
N GLY A 72 5.91 -0.58 42.74
CA GLY A 72 4.52 -0.80 43.15
C GLY A 72 3.96 -2.22 43.04
N PHE A 73 4.69 -3.19 42.47
CA PHE A 73 4.11 -4.48 42.03
C PHE A 73 4.70 -5.75 42.65
N SER A 74 5.24 -5.68 43.87
CA SER A 74 5.71 -6.85 44.65
C SER A 74 5.10 -6.97 46.06
N LEU A 75 4.21 -6.05 46.46
CA LEU A 75 3.58 -6.04 47.79
C LEU A 75 2.29 -6.87 47.79
N PRO A 76 2.09 -7.83 48.72
CA PRO A 76 0.82 -8.53 48.89
C PRO A 76 -0.32 -7.57 49.27
N SER A 77 -1.56 -7.91 48.90
CA SER A 77 -2.74 -7.07 49.13
C SER A 77 -2.97 -6.66 50.59
N SER A 78 -2.45 -7.44 51.55
CA SER A 78 -2.50 -7.14 52.98
C SER A 78 -1.62 -5.95 53.41
N GLN A 79 -0.57 -5.61 52.64
CA GLN A 79 0.34 -4.50 52.97
C GLN A 79 -0.07 -3.16 52.34
N LEU A 80 -0.98 -3.14 51.35
CA LEU A 80 -1.47 -1.89 50.76
C LEU A 80 -2.28 -1.05 51.76
N TYR A 81 -3.03 -1.70 52.65
CA TYR A 81 -3.79 -1.03 53.72
C TYR A 81 -2.89 -0.32 54.75
N LEU A 82 -1.68 -0.81 54.99
CA LEU A 82 -0.70 -0.19 55.89
C LEU A 82 -0.17 1.17 55.39
N PHE A 83 -0.30 1.46 54.09
CA PHE A 83 0.03 2.75 53.48
C PHE A 83 -1.22 3.63 53.21
N GLY A 84 -2.41 3.22 53.66
CA GLY A 84 -3.66 3.95 53.45
C GLY A 84 -4.14 4.00 51.99
N LEU A 85 -3.64 3.13 51.12
CA LEU A 85 -3.96 3.11 49.69
C LEU A 85 -5.15 2.18 49.40
N ASP A 86 -6.30 2.77 49.08
CA ASP A 86 -7.50 2.05 48.67
C ASP A 86 -7.27 1.22 47.37
N PRO A 87 -7.54 -0.11 47.38
CA PRO A 87 -7.47 -0.94 46.18
C PRO A 87 -8.38 -0.49 45.02
N PHE A 88 -9.54 0.13 45.29
CA PHE A 88 -10.38 0.71 44.24
C PHE A 88 -9.71 1.94 43.61
N CYS A 89 -9.00 2.74 44.38
CA CYS A 89 -8.20 3.85 43.88
C CYS A 89 -7.07 3.38 42.96
N LEU A 90 -6.39 2.27 43.27
CA LEU A 90 -5.39 1.65 42.39
C LEU A 90 -5.97 1.16 41.06
N LEU A 91 -7.18 0.57 41.07
CA LEU A 91 -7.89 0.21 39.84
C LEU A 91 -8.38 1.43 39.04
N LYS A 92 -8.76 2.52 39.70
CA LYS A 92 -9.01 3.82 39.07
C LYS A 92 -7.74 4.41 38.45
N GLN A 93 -6.60 4.35 39.17
CA GLN A 93 -5.31 4.83 38.69
C GLN A 93 -4.85 4.05 37.45
N ARG A 94 -5.08 2.74 37.35
CA ARG A 94 -4.82 1.98 36.12
C ARG A 94 -5.54 2.53 34.88
N ARG A 95 -6.74 3.13 35.02
CA ARG A 95 -7.44 3.84 33.93
C ARG A 95 -6.98 5.28 33.72
N LEU A 96 -6.47 5.95 34.76
CA LEU A 96 -5.95 7.33 34.69
C LEU A 96 -4.51 7.42 34.15
N CYS A 97 -3.75 6.32 34.19
CA CYS A 97 -2.33 6.26 33.82
C CYS A 97 -2.08 5.72 32.39
N ILE A 98 -3.01 5.96 31.47
CA ILE A 98 -2.90 5.49 30.08
C ILE A 98 -2.31 6.62 29.21
N SER A 99 -1.03 6.51 28.84
CA SER A 99 -0.46 7.34 27.77
C SER A 99 -1.10 7.01 26.43
N TRP A 100 -1.55 8.05 25.72
CA TRP A 100 -2.10 7.98 24.37
C TRP A 100 -1.10 8.50 23.32
N ILE A 101 -1.10 7.87 22.15
CA ILE A 101 -0.24 8.21 20.99
C ILE A 101 -1.11 8.36 19.75
N LEU A 102 -0.88 9.42 18.97
CA LEU A 102 -1.44 9.60 17.64
C LEU A 102 -0.44 9.09 16.60
N PHE A 103 -0.82 8.06 15.83
CA PHE A 103 -0.07 7.59 14.67
C PHE A 103 -0.83 7.96 13.40
N ALA A 104 -0.16 8.57 12.44
CA ALA A 104 -0.77 8.98 11.16
C ALA A 104 0.21 8.83 9.99
N SER A 105 -0.34 8.70 8.78
CA SER A 105 0.45 8.69 7.54
C SER A 105 0.72 10.11 7.02
N SER A 106 1.76 10.27 6.21
CA SER A 106 2.14 11.53 5.55
C SER A 106 1.14 12.05 4.50
N VAL A 107 0.00 11.37 4.31
CA VAL A 107 -1.13 11.86 3.51
C VAL A 107 -2.07 12.75 4.34
N LEU A 108 -2.11 12.58 5.67
CA LEU A 108 -2.88 13.46 6.55
C LEU A 108 -2.16 14.79 6.75
N ASN A 109 -2.84 15.94 6.56
CA ASN A 109 -2.34 17.20 7.11
C ASN A 109 -2.54 17.16 8.64
N LEU A 110 -1.50 16.71 9.34
CA LEU A 110 -1.49 16.57 10.79
C LEU A 110 -1.61 17.94 11.48
N THR A 111 -1.11 19.00 10.84
CA THR A 111 -1.11 20.37 11.38
C THR A 111 -2.52 20.92 11.52
N GLU A 112 -3.32 20.80 10.46
CA GLU A 112 -4.75 21.16 10.48
C GLU A 112 -5.50 20.36 11.55
N LEU A 113 -5.28 19.04 11.62
CA LEU A 113 -6.00 18.20 12.57
C LEU A 113 -5.65 18.54 14.02
N ILE A 114 -4.37 18.78 14.35
CA ILE A 114 -3.93 19.19 15.69
C ILE A 114 -4.47 20.58 16.05
N ALA A 115 -4.51 21.53 15.10
CA ALA A 115 -5.07 22.86 15.33
C ALA A 115 -6.59 22.82 15.59
N LEU A 116 -7.32 21.98 14.85
CA LEU A 116 -8.76 21.75 15.04
C LEU A 116 -9.09 20.89 16.28
N ARG A 117 -8.09 20.17 16.83
CA ARG A 117 -8.23 19.26 17.99
C ARG A 117 -7.14 19.49 19.04
N PRO A 118 -7.29 20.52 19.90
CA PRO A 118 -6.36 20.80 21.00
C PRO A 118 -6.23 19.69 22.05
N ASP A 119 -7.13 18.69 22.05
CA ASP A 119 -6.99 17.45 22.82
C ASP A 119 -5.92 16.52 22.21
N PHE A 120 -5.81 16.43 20.88
CA PHE A 120 -4.74 15.70 20.22
C PHE A 120 -3.35 16.35 20.37
N GLY A 121 -3.29 17.67 20.56
CA GLY A 121 -2.03 18.39 20.83
C GLY A 121 -1.28 17.92 22.08
N LYS A 122 -1.95 17.19 22.99
CA LYS A 122 -1.39 16.62 24.23
C LYS A 122 -0.91 15.18 24.07
N LEU A 123 -1.04 14.60 22.89
CA LEU A 123 -0.56 13.26 22.55
C LEU A 123 0.91 13.30 22.11
N LYS A 124 1.58 12.15 22.10
CA LYS A 124 2.78 11.96 21.28
C LYS A 124 2.33 11.69 19.84
N LYS A 125 2.88 12.42 18.87
CA LYS A 125 2.55 12.33 17.44
C LYS A 125 3.67 11.61 16.69
N VAL A 126 3.33 10.50 16.03
CA VAL A 126 4.21 9.75 15.13
C VAL A 126 3.66 9.86 13.71
N LEU A 127 4.46 10.39 12.79
CA LEU A 127 4.09 10.60 11.40
C LEU A 127 4.90 9.66 10.49
N TYR A 128 4.23 8.81 9.71
CA TYR A 128 4.88 7.79 8.89
C TYR A 128 4.77 8.07 7.38
N PHE A 129 5.92 8.09 6.70
CA PHE A 129 6.05 8.34 5.27
C PHE A 129 6.17 7.03 4.49
N HIS A 130 5.12 6.69 3.74
CA HIS A 130 5.17 5.72 2.65
C HIS A 130 5.81 6.33 1.38
N GLU A 131 5.63 7.65 1.20
CA GLU A 131 6.07 8.43 0.05
C GLU A 131 6.22 9.89 0.45
N ASN A 132 7.06 10.65 -0.28
CA ASN A 132 7.14 12.10 -0.14
C ASN A 132 6.79 12.83 -1.43
N GLN A 133 6.09 13.95 -1.28
CA GLN A 133 5.50 14.74 -2.36
C GLN A 133 6.43 15.88 -2.83
N LEU A 134 7.66 15.98 -2.29
CA LEU A 134 8.68 16.95 -2.71
C LEU A 134 9.48 16.45 -3.93
N THR A 135 9.57 15.13 -4.11
CA THR A 135 10.32 14.49 -5.20
C THR A 135 9.46 13.56 -6.06
N TYR A 136 8.13 13.59 -5.93
CA TYR A 136 7.22 12.82 -6.80
C TYR A 136 7.17 13.44 -8.21
N PRO A 137 7.34 12.68 -9.30
CA PRO A 137 7.32 13.23 -10.65
C PRO A 137 5.90 13.63 -11.08
N VAL A 138 5.69 14.93 -11.33
CA VAL A 138 4.46 15.44 -11.94
C VAL A 138 4.68 15.68 -13.44
N GLN A 139 3.82 15.11 -14.30
CA GLN A 139 3.87 15.36 -15.75
C GLN A 139 3.58 16.82 -16.11
N LYS A 140 2.71 17.47 -15.32
CA LYS A 140 2.30 18.87 -15.46
C LYS A 140 2.18 19.44 -14.05
N CYS A 141 3.14 20.25 -13.63
CA CYS A 141 3.11 20.89 -12.32
C CYS A 141 1.93 21.86 -12.23
N GLN A 142 1.04 21.64 -11.27
CA GLN A 142 -0.08 22.52 -10.93
C GLN A 142 0.14 23.12 -9.54
N GLU A 143 -0.42 24.30 -9.27
CA GLU A 143 -0.34 24.98 -7.97
C GLU A 143 -0.75 24.07 -6.80
N ARG A 144 -1.75 23.21 -7.02
CA ARG A 144 -2.22 22.22 -6.05
C ARG A 144 -1.14 21.21 -5.61
N ASP A 145 -0.13 20.96 -6.44
CA ASP A 145 0.88 19.93 -6.18
C ASP A 145 1.90 20.46 -5.16
N PHE A 146 2.12 21.79 -5.13
CA PHE A 146 2.80 22.47 -4.03
C PHE A 146 2.05 22.31 -2.71
N GLN A 147 0.71 22.25 -2.69
CA GLN A 147 -0.05 22.07 -1.45
C GLN A 147 0.28 20.74 -0.76
N TYR A 148 0.49 19.64 -1.50
CA TYR A 148 0.78 18.34 -0.89
C TYR A 148 2.15 18.30 -0.22
N GLY A 149 3.19 18.81 -0.89
CA GLY A 149 4.52 18.93 -0.30
C GLY A 149 4.57 19.90 0.87
N TYR A 150 3.85 21.01 0.80
CA TYR A 150 3.72 21.97 1.89
C TYR A 150 3.02 21.36 3.12
N ASN A 151 1.92 20.64 2.92
CA ASN A 151 1.20 19.93 3.99
C ASN A 151 2.10 18.88 4.68
N GLN A 152 2.98 18.19 3.94
CA GLN A 152 3.97 17.28 4.52
C GLN A 152 5.04 18.02 5.35
N ILE A 153 5.57 19.14 4.86
CA ILE A 153 6.54 19.97 5.62
C ILE A 153 5.91 20.44 6.95
N LEU A 154 4.70 20.99 6.91
CA LEU A 154 4.00 21.43 8.14
C LEU A 154 3.76 20.25 9.10
N SER A 155 3.31 19.11 8.58
CA SER A 155 3.02 17.92 9.40
C SER A 155 4.28 17.40 10.10
N CYS A 156 5.46 17.48 9.47
CA CYS A 156 6.75 17.19 10.09
C CYS A 156 7.14 18.17 11.21
N LEU A 157 6.75 19.45 11.10
CA LEU A 157 7.01 20.45 12.14
C LEU A 157 6.20 20.17 13.42
N VAL A 158 4.93 19.76 13.30
CA VAL A 158 4.08 19.43 14.46
C VAL A 158 4.29 18.02 15.03
N ALA A 159 4.83 17.08 14.26
CA ALA A 159 5.14 15.72 14.73
C ALA A 159 6.23 15.71 15.82
N ASP A 160 6.24 14.69 16.68
CA ASP A 160 7.33 14.47 17.65
C ASP A 160 8.36 13.48 17.10
N ILE A 161 7.92 12.50 16.30
CA ILE A 161 8.79 11.60 15.53
C ILE A 161 8.25 11.53 14.10
N VAL A 162 9.16 11.66 13.13
CA VAL A 162 8.89 11.44 11.70
C VAL A 162 9.61 10.17 11.27
N VAL A 163 8.89 9.25 10.64
CA VAL A 163 9.39 7.92 10.29
C VAL A 163 9.30 7.74 8.79
N PHE A 164 10.40 7.36 8.15
CA PHE A 164 10.45 7.09 6.71
C PHE A 164 10.65 5.60 6.46
N ASN A 165 9.96 5.08 5.43
CA ASN A 165 10.10 3.69 4.98
C ASN A 165 11.45 3.36 4.34
N SER A 166 12.31 4.34 4.06
CA SER A 166 13.69 4.14 3.57
C SER A 166 14.56 5.37 3.86
N ALA A 167 15.88 5.19 3.89
CA ALA A 167 16.83 6.30 3.96
C ALA A 167 16.78 7.17 2.69
N PHE A 168 16.58 6.56 1.52
CA PHE A 168 16.34 7.29 0.29
C PHE A 168 15.13 8.23 0.37
N ASN A 169 13.98 7.77 0.89
CA ASN A 169 12.79 8.61 1.05
C ASN A 169 13.06 9.76 2.05
N MET A 170 13.75 9.48 3.16
CA MET A 170 14.13 10.50 4.16
C MET A 170 15.03 11.60 3.58
N GLU A 171 16.13 11.23 2.93
CA GLU A 171 17.10 12.20 2.41
C GLU A 171 16.59 12.95 1.17
N SER A 172 15.84 12.28 0.29
CA SER A 172 15.21 12.93 -0.86
C SER A 172 14.16 13.97 -0.45
N PHE A 173 13.39 13.70 0.61
CA PHE A 173 12.52 14.71 1.23
C PHE A 173 13.34 15.87 1.83
N LEU A 174 14.20 15.58 2.81
CA LEU A 174 14.91 16.59 3.61
C LEU A 174 15.72 17.55 2.74
N THR A 175 16.58 17.02 1.86
CA THR A 175 17.44 17.84 0.97
C THR A 175 16.67 18.59 -0.12
N SER A 176 15.39 18.27 -0.33
CA SER A 176 14.51 18.96 -1.27
C SER A 176 13.73 20.11 -0.65
N ILE A 177 13.57 20.18 0.69
CA ILE A 177 12.81 21.26 1.37
C ILE A 177 13.31 22.64 0.93
N GLY A 178 14.63 22.87 0.95
CA GLY A 178 15.25 24.14 0.57
C GLY A 178 15.18 24.47 -0.94
N LYS A 179 14.85 23.49 -1.79
CA LYS A 179 14.56 23.70 -3.23
C LYS A 179 13.07 24.00 -3.42
N PHE A 180 12.22 23.21 -2.79
CA PHE A 180 10.76 23.31 -2.83
C PHE A 180 10.24 24.68 -2.36
N LEU A 181 10.78 25.21 -1.26
CA LEU A 181 10.40 26.52 -0.74
C LEU A 181 10.82 27.70 -1.65
N LYS A 182 11.62 27.47 -2.70
CA LYS A 182 11.92 28.51 -3.73
C LYS A 182 10.74 28.74 -4.68
N LEU A 183 9.75 27.83 -4.71
CA LEU A 183 8.51 28.00 -5.48
C LEU A 183 7.59 29.08 -4.87
N ILE A 184 7.72 29.36 -3.57
CA ILE A 184 7.04 30.50 -2.93
C ILE A 184 7.65 31.80 -3.51
N PRO A 185 6.85 32.81 -3.92
CA PRO A 185 7.38 34.01 -4.55
C PRO A 185 8.27 34.85 -3.60
N ASP A 186 7.85 35.04 -2.35
CA ASP A 186 8.51 35.91 -1.37
C ASP A 186 8.41 35.34 0.07
N HIS A 187 9.04 35.98 1.05
CA HIS A 187 9.00 35.63 2.49
C HIS A 187 9.32 34.16 2.81
N ARG A 188 10.20 33.55 1.99
CA ARG A 188 10.56 32.12 2.05
C ARG A 188 11.09 31.71 3.42
N PRO A 189 10.47 30.73 4.11
CA PRO A 189 11.04 30.12 5.31
C PRO A 189 12.42 29.52 5.03
N LYS A 190 13.30 29.58 6.03
CA LYS A 190 14.66 29.04 5.97
C LYS A 190 14.85 27.95 7.03
N ASP A 191 15.90 27.16 6.87
CA ASP A 191 16.42 26.24 7.89
C ASP A 191 15.46 25.15 8.42
N LEU A 192 14.25 24.99 7.85
CA LEU A 192 13.26 24.00 8.31
C LEU A 192 13.80 22.55 8.31
N GLU A 193 14.73 22.21 7.44
CA GLU A 193 15.43 20.92 7.46
C GLU A 193 16.11 20.66 8.81
N LYS A 194 16.75 21.68 9.41
CA LYS A 194 17.43 21.58 10.71
C LYS A 194 16.46 21.36 11.88
N ILE A 195 15.20 21.78 11.72
CA ILE A 195 14.12 21.59 12.71
C ILE A 195 13.49 20.20 12.57
N ILE A 196 13.38 19.69 11.34
CA ILE A 196 12.72 18.42 11.04
C ILE A 196 13.68 17.23 11.19
N ARG A 197 14.91 17.33 10.66
CA ARG A 197 15.90 16.24 10.63
C ARG A 197 16.19 15.58 11.99
N PRO A 198 16.27 16.28 13.14
CA PRO A 198 16.46 15.65 14.45
C PRO A 198 15.30 14.72 14.88
N LYS A 199 14.11 14.92 14.31
CA LYS A 199 12.90 14.10 14.55
C LYS A 199 12.82 12.89 13.62
N CYS A 200 13.66 12.84 12.59
CA CYS A 200 13.57 11.84 11.52
C CYS A 200 14.30 10.55 11.90
N GLN A 201 13.68 9.42 11.58
CA GLN A 201 14.30 8.10 11.64
C GLN A 201 13.82 7.21 10.50
N VAL A 202 14.66 6.27 10.06
CA VAL A 202 14.27 5.24 9.10
C VAL A 202 13.72 4.03 9.85
N LEU A 203 12.57 3.54 9.41
CA LEU A 203 12.05 2.24 9.80
C LEU A 203 11.31 1.67 8.58
N HIS A 204 11.91 0.63 7.98
CA HIS A 204 11.43 0.02 6.75
C HIS A 204 9.97 -0.41 6.80
N PHE A 205 9.29 -0.36 5.66
CA PHE A 205 7.89 -0.77 5.57
C PHE A 205 7.75 -2.30 5.76
N PRO A 206 6.90 -2.77 6.70
CA PRO A 206 6.81 -4.19 7.00
C PRO A 206 5.99 -4.94 5.97
N ILE A 207 6.64 -5.89 5.31
CA ILE A 207 6.02 -6.83 4.39
C ILE A 207 5.51 -8.04 5.16
N ARG A 208 4.23 -8.37 4.95
CA ARG A 208 3.63 -9.64 5.34
C ARG A 208 3.81 -10.65 4.22
N PHE A 209 4.99 -11.27 4.15
CA PHE A 209 5.26 -12.35 3.21
C PHE A 209 4.29 -13.53 3.45
N PRO A 210 3.59 -14.04 2.41
CA PRO A 210 2.75 -15.23 2.53
C PRO A 210 3.57 -16.51 2.37
N ASP A 211 3.00 -17.65 2.76
CA ASP A 211 3.56 -18.95 2.36
C ASP A 211 3.36 -19.18 0.86
N VAL A 212 4.50 -19.27 0.15
CA VAL A 212 4.62 -19.50 -1.29
C VAL A 212 5.17 -20.89 -1.63
N SER A 213 5.46 -21.74 -0.65
CA SER A 213 6.03 -23.09 -0.85
C SER A 213 5.22 -23.91 -1.86
N ARG A 214 3.88 -23.90 -1.71
CA ARG A 214 2.88 -24.51 -2.61
C ARG A 214 2.91 -24.03 -4.08
N PHE A 215 3.61 -22.94 -4.39
CA PHE A 215 3.78 -22.41 -5.74
C PHE A 215 5.22 -22.50 -6.24
N MET A 216 6.17 -22.86 -5.38
CA MET A 216 7.60 -22.73 -5.63
C MET A 216 8.13 -23.93 -6.43
N PRO A 217 8.73 -23.74 -7.62
CA PRO A 217 9.44 -24.80 -8.33
C PRO A 217 10.57 -25.39 -7.50
N GLU A 218 10.80 -26.71 -7.62
CA GLU A 218 11.78 -27.46 -6.81
C GLU A 218 13.16 -26.79 -6.71
N HIS A 219 13.70 -26.34 -7.86
CA HIS A 219 15.02 -25.69 -7.93
C HIS A 219 15.13 -24.36 -7.17
N LYS A 220 14.00 -23.77 -6.71
CA LYS A 220 13.96 -22.58 -5.87
C LYS A 220 13.67 -22.88 -4.38
N LEU A 221 13.39 -24.13 -4.00
CA LEU A 221 13.12 -24.46 -2.59
C LEU A 221 14.33 -24.14 -1.69
N ALA A 222 15.56 -24.44 -2.14
CA ALA A 222 16.79 -24.05 -1.45
C ALA A 222 16.99 -22.52 -1.30
N HIS A 223 16.36 -21.70 -2.16
CA HIS A 223 16.33 -20.24 -1.99
C HIS A 223 15.31 -19.82 -0.94
N LEU A 224 14.15 -20.48 -0.88
CA LEU A 224 13.14 -20.25 0.16
C LEU A 224 13.64 -20.67 1.55
N GLU A 225 14.31 -21.81 1.66
CA GLU A 225 14.99 -22.29 2.88
C GLU A 225 16.04 -21.28 3.36
N LYS A 226 16.89 -20.80 2.43
CA LYS A 226 17.92 -19.79 2.71
C LYS A 226 17.33 -18.47 3.20
N ILE A 227 16.23 -18.01 2.59
CA ILE A 227 15.56 -16.78 3.01
C ILE A 227 14.86 -16.94 4.36
N THR A 228 14.12 -18.03 4.57
CA THR A 228 13.28 -18.21 5.77
C THR A 228 14.04 -18.64 7.02
N GLY A 229 15.35 -18.86 6.91
CA GLY A 229 16.21 -19.24 8.03
C GLY A 229 15.93 -20.64 8.61
N PHE A 230 15.18 -21.48 7.89
CA PHE A 230 14.78 -22.81 8.34
C PHE A 230 15.99 -23.75 8.39
N ARG A 231 16.63 -23.83 9.56
CA ARG A 231 17.47 -24.98 9.92
C ARG A 231 16.54 -26.16 10.16
N GLY A 232 16.52 -27.12 9.23
CA GLY A 232 15.65 -28.29 9.33
C GLY A 232 15.98 -29.14 10.57
N ASN A 233 15.02 -29.21 11.49
CA ASN A 233 14.72 -30.47 12.18
C ASN A 233 13.67 -31.18 11.31
N GLU A 234 13.85 -32.47 11.03
CA GLU A 234 13.10 -33.18 9.97
C GLU A 234 11.61 -33.46 10.31
N ASP A 235 11.16 -33.12 11.51
CA ASP A 235 9.85 -33.49 12.08
C ASP A 235 8.63 -32.66 11.62
N THR A 236 8.72 -31.83 10.57
CA THR A 236 7.60 -30.93 10.18
C THR A 236 6.95 -31.21 8.81
N TYR A 237 7.28 -32.31 8.13
CA TYR A 237 6.62 -32.73 6.88
C TYR A 237 5.21 -33.36 7.07
N LEU A 238 4.47 -32.95 8.11
CA LEU A 238 3.21 -33.61 8.48
C LEU A 238 2.10 -32.69 9.02
N PHE A 239 2.09 -31.40 8.65
CA PHE A 239 0.89 -30.58 8.81
C PHE A 239 -0.17 -30.98 7.77
N ARG A 240 -1.06 -31.90 8.17
CA ARG A 240 -2.08 -32.50 7.30
C ARG A 240 -3.02 -31.46 6.72
N CYS A 241 -3.32 -31.60 5.42
CA CYS A 241 -4.53 -31.04 4.83
C CYS A 241 -5.76 -31.53 5.59
N LEU A 242 -6.50 -30.61 6.23
CA LEU A 242 -7.82 -30.86 6.79
C LEU A 242 -8.84 -29.94 6.07
N PRO A 243 -9.87 -30.51 5.42
CA PRO A 243 -10.84 -29.70 4.68
C PRO A 243 -11.68 -28.84 5.62
N PHE A 244 -11.78 -27.55 5.32
CA PHE A 244 -12.52 -26.56 6.11
C PHE A 244 -14.04 -26.79 6.01
N GLN A 245 -14.60 -27.62 6.88
CA GLN A 245 -16.05 -27.81 6.97
C GLN A 245 -16.73 -26.57 7.60
N GLN A 246 -17.36 -25.78 6.74
CA GLN A 246 -18.06 -24.55 7.08
C GLN A 246 -19.34 -24.84 7.89
N LYS A 247 -19.24 -24.88 9.23
CA LYS A 247 -20.41 -25.04 10.12
C LYS A 247 -21.23 -23.75 10.24
N TYR A 248 -22.14 -23.54 9.29
CA TYR A 248 -23.28 -22.63 9.49
C TYR A 248 -24.07 -23.05 10.74
N ARG A 249 -24.17 -22.15 11.72
CA ARG A 249 -25.12 -22.28 12.83
C ARG A 249 -26.33 -21.41 12.54
N ALA A 250 -27.36 -22.01 11.94
CA ALA A 250 -28.66 -21.38 11.83
C ALA A 250 -29.33 -21.34 13.21
N THR A 251 -29.80 -20.16 13.63
CA THR A 251 -30.71 -19.98 14.77
C THR A 251 -32.03 -19.41 14.24
N GLY A 252 -32.94 -20.30 13.86
CA GLY A 252 -34.26 -19.94 13.34
C GLY A 252 -35.39 -20.28 14.32
N SER A 253 -36.26 -19.31 14.57
CA SER A 253 -37.65 -19.49 15.04
C SER A 253 -38.46 -18.40 14.32
N LEU A 254 -39.50 -18.66 13.51
CA LEU A 254 -40.82 -19.23 13.85
C LEU A 254 -41.44 -18.48 15.04
N MET A 255 -42.61 -17.82 14.97
CA MET A 255 -43.68 -17.67 13.96
C MET A 255 -44.33 -16.25 14.12
N LYS A 256 -45.25 -15.70 13.30
CA LYS A 256 -46.08 -16.23 12.18
C LYS A 256 -46.51 -15.12 11.16
N THR A 257 -47.49 -15.47 10.33
CA THR A 257 -48.40 -14.65 9.50
C THR A 257 -49.13 -13.52 10.27
N SER A 258 -49.81 -12.53 9.66
CA SER A 258 -50.52 -12.50 8.36
C SER A 258 -50.64 -11.11 7.69
N SER A 259 -51.19 -11.10 6.48
CA SER A 259 -51.44 -9.94 5.60
C SER A 259 -52.60 -9.02 6.01
N SER A 260 -52.46 -7.70 5.76
CA SER A 260 -53.38 -6.92 4.90
C SER A 260 -52.92 -5.47 4.67
N SER A 261 -53.32 -4.92 3.53
CA SER A 261 -53.41 -3.49 3.18
C SER A 261 -54.84 -3.26 2.66
N PRO A 262 -55.49 -2.08 2.81
CA PRO A 262 -55.11 -0.92 1.98
C PRO A 262 -55.43 0.48 2.56
N GLU A 263 -55.30 1.49 1.68
CA GLU A 263 -56.09 2.73 1.57
C GLU A 263 -55.85 4.00 2.43
N SER A 264 -55.37 5.03 1.72
CA SER A 264 -55.93 6.40 1.68
C SER A 264 -55.57 7.40 2.80
N GLY A 265 -55.55 8.69 2.43
CA GLY A 265 -55.22 9.80 3.34
C GLY A 265 -54.60 11.01 2.63
N LEU A 266 -55.39 11.76 1.87
CA LEU A 266 -54.98 13.07 1.31
C LEU A 266 -55.03 14.16 2.40
N CYS A 267 -54.10 15.11 2.37
CA CYS A 267 -54.47 16.53 2.21
C CYS A 267 -53.28 17.49 2.03
N GLU A 268 -53.52 18.38 1.07
CA GLU A 268 -52.92 19.68 0.76
C GLU A 268 -53.02 20.70 1.93
N ALA A 269 -52.44 21.92 1.90
CA ALA A 269 -51.26 22.50 1.22
C ALA A 269 -51.11 23.98 1.68
N GLN A 270 -50.17 24.73 1.08
CA GLN A 270 -50.13 26.21 0.98
C GLN A 270 -49.86 27.01 2.30
N SER A 271 -49.36 28.25 2.27
CA SER A 271 -48.66 29.04 1.23
C SER A 271 -47.85 30.19 1.88
N GLY A 272 -47.00 30.89 1.11
CA GLY A 272 -46.29 32.11 1.57
C GLY A 272 -45.17 32.57 0.64
N LEU A 273 -45.48 33.40 -0.37
CA LEU A 273 -44.51 33.99 -1.31
C LEU A 273 -44.12 35.43 -0.93
N CYS A 274 -42.89 35.84 -1.26
CA CYS A 274 -42.55 37.02 -2.10
C CYS A 274 -41.01 37.17 -2.25
N THR A 275 -40.41 37.06 -3.45
CA THR A 275 -40.03 38.12 -4.45
C THR A 275 -38.86 39.05 -4.02
N THR A 276 -37.92 39.54 -4.85
CA THR A 276 -37.40 39.32 -6.24
C THR A 276 -35.94 39.90 -6.27
N GLN A 277 -35.05 39.87 -7.29
CA GLN A 277 -35.00 39.61 -8.75
C GLN A 277 -33.74 38.74 -9.06
N GLN A 278 -33.42 38.13 -10.23
CA GLN A 278 -34.00 38.02 -11.59
C GLN A 278 -33.33 38.81 -12.76
N GLU A 279 -32.13 38.41 -13.22
CA GLU A 279 -31.61 38.65 -14.61
C GLU A 279 -30.66 37.49 -15.06
N ARG A 280 -30.42 37.20 -16.36
CA ARG A 280 -31.36 36.90 -17.47
C ARG A 280 -30.62 36.13 -18.62
N LEU A 281 -31.37 35.65 -19.63
CA LEU A 281 -30.97 35.13 -20.95
C LEU A 281 -30.39 33.68 -21.05
N GLN A 282 -30.49 32.96 -22.19
CA GLN A 282 -31.66 32.61 -23.02
C GLN A 282 -31.35 31.40 -23.94
N TYR A 283 -32.32 30.52 -24.21
CA TYR A 283 -32.26 29.48 -25.28
C TYR A 283 -32.84 30.01 -26.62
N PRO A 284 -32.63 29.33 -27.76
CA PRO A 284 -33.68 28.40 -28.23
C PRO A 284 -33.20 27.10 -28.93
N LEU A 285 -34.14 26.16 -29.11
CA LEU A 285 -34.09 24.99 -30.00
C LEU A 285 -35.05 25.21 -31.18
N THR A 286 -34.76 24.61 -32.34
CA THR A 286 -35.75 24.34 -33.42
C THR A 286 -35.36 23.10 -34.24
N SER A 287 -36.33 22.54 -34.98
CA SER A 287 -36.33 21.18 -35.55
C SER A 287 -36.70 21.14 -37.03
N LEU A 288 -36.43 20.01 -37.73
CA LEU A 288 -37.02 19.69 -39.05
C LEU A 288 -37.20 18.16 -39.25
N GLU A 289 -37.81 17.73 -40.37
CA GLU A 289 -38.57 16.46 -40.48
C GLU A 289 -38.17 15.48 -41.60
N LYS A 290 -38.50 14.16 -41.41
CA LYS A 290 -39.17 13.14 -42.30
C LYS A 290 -38.83 13.08 -43.83
N LEU A 291 -38.99 11.97 -44.60
CA LEU A 291 -39.69 10.67 -44.47
C LEU A 291 -39.20 9.62 -45.53
N ASN A 292 -39.70 8.36 -45.44
CA ASN A 292 -39.84 7.32 -46.51
C ASN A 292 -38.56 6.54 -46.94
N LYS A 293 -38.57 5.25 -47.35
CA LYS A 293 -39.58 4.14 -47.54
C LYS A 293 -38.78 2.82 -47.75
N SER A 294 -39.27 1.56 -47.63
CA SER A 294 -40.42 0.92 -46.94
C SER A 294 -40.39 -0.63 -47.15
N LYS A 295 -41.36 -1.36 -46.56
CA LYS A 295 -41.67 -2.82 -46.65
C LYS A 295 -40.90 -3.78 -45.72
N ALA A 296 -41.55 -4.91 -45.41
CA ALA A 296 -41.24 -5.84 -44.33
C ALA A 296 -41.89 -7.22 -44.54
N SER A 297 -41.44 -8.23 -43.77
CA SER A 297 -42.21 -9.42 -43.41
C SER A 297 -41.54 -10.17 -42.24
N GLU A 298 -42.30 -10.46 -41.19
CA GLU A 298 -42.27 -11.60 -40.24
C GLU A 298 -40.98 -12.46 -40.16
N SER A 299 -40.44 -12.79 -38.98
CA SER A 299 -41.18 -13.45 -37.88
C SER A 299 -40.40 -13.51 -36.54
N THR A 300 -41.10 -13.93 -35.49
CA THR A 300 -40.73 -14.05 -34.07
C THR A 300 -39.46 -14.86 -33.77
N ASN A 301 -38.58 -14.33 -32.90
CA ASN A 301 -38.07 -15.06 -31.72
C ASN A 301 -37.42 -14.11 -30.69
N GLN A 302 -37.29 -14.57 -29.44
CA GLN A 302 -36.83 -13.77 -28.30
C GLN A 302 -35.31 -13.85 -28.14
N GLU A 303 -34.61 -12.72 -28.20
CA GLU A 303 -33.17 -12.65 -27.86
C GLU A 303 -32.97 -12.43 -26.36
N VAL A 304 -32.26 -13.37 -25.73
CA VAL A 304 -31.80 -13.27 -24.34
C VAL A 304 -30.47 -12.50 -24.33
N PRO A 305 -30.25 -11.54 -23.40
CA PRO A 305 -28.98 -10.82 -23.32
C PRO A 305 -27.83 -11.77 -22.93
N CYS A 306 -27.05 -12.22 -23.91
CA CYS A 306 -25.88 -13.06 -23.68
C CYS A 306 -24.77 -12.27 -22.97
N GLN A 307 -24.47 -12.65 -21.73
CA GLN A 307 -23.26 -12.20 -21.04
C GLN A 307 -22.06 -12.99 -21.58
N GLU A 308 -21.05 -12.31 -22.14
CA GLU A 308 -19.79 -12.95 -22.51
C GLU A 308 -18.95 -13.26 -21.25
N ASP A 309 -19.20 -14.41 -20.63
CA ASP A 309 -18.34 -14.97 -19.59
C ASP A 309 -16.96 -15.34 -20.17
N LYS A 310 -16.05 -14.36 -20.21
CA LYS A 310 -14.65 -14.56 -20.59
C LYS A 310 -13.90 -15.25 -19.46
N GLN A 311 -14.12 -16.55 -19.34
CA GLN A 311 -13.30 -17.46 -18.54
C GLN A 311 -11.85 -17.40 -19.05
N HIS A 312 -11.03 -16.57 -18.39
CA HIS A 312 -9.58 -16.60 -18.57
C HIS A 312 -9.05 -17.94 -18.06
N VAL A 313 -8.87 -18.89 -18.97
CA VAL A 313 -8.26 -20.20 -18.68
C VAL A 313 -6.81 -19.96 -18.24
N THR A 314 -6.58 -19.92 -16.94
CA THR A 314 -5.25 -19.77 -16.35
C THR A 314 -4.47 -21.06 -16.57
N PHE A 315 -3.66 -21.10 -17.64
CA PHE A 315 -2.78 -22.23 -17.89
C PHE A 315 -1.82 -22.39 -16.71
N ASN A 316 -1.84 -23.54 -16.05
CA ASN A 316 -1.08 -23.81 -14.83
C ASN A 316 0.05 -24.81 -15.09
N PRO A 317 1.25 -24.34 -15.49
CA PRO A 317 2.38 -25.22 -15.82
C PRO A 317 3.06 -25.88 -14.61
N CYS A 318 2.65 -25.60 -13.36
CA CYS A 318 3.28 -26.18 -12.16
C CYS A 318 3.18 -27.70 -12.10
N ASN A 319 2.12 -28.31 -12.66
CA ASN A 319 1.83 -29.74 -12.55
C ASN A 319 2.17 -30.55 -13.82
N LEU A 320 2.79 -29.93 -14.84
CA LEU A 320 2.98 -30.54 -16.17
C LEU A 320 4.43 -30.51 -16.68
N LEU A 321 5.32 -29.70 -16.09
CA LEU A 321 6.72 -29.64 -16.49
C LEU A 321 7.56 -30.52 -15.56
N SER A 322 8.28 -31.51 -16.12
CA SER A 322 9.30 -32.22 -15.36
C SER A 322 10.43 -31.26 -14.96
N GLY A 323 11.21 -31.59 -13.92
CA GLY A 323 12.38 -30.78 -13.54
C GLY A 323 13.36 -30.55 -14.70
N THR A 324 13.43 -31.48 -15.64
CA THR A 324 14.16 -31.36 -16.92
C THR A 324 13.54 -30.34 -17.87
N ASP A 325 12.23 -30.38 -18.12
CA ASP A 325 11.55 -29.40 -18.99
C ASP A 325 11.62 -27.98 -18.41
N TYR A 326 11.55 -27.86 -17.09
CA TYR A 326 11.67 -26.59 -16.39
C TYR A 326 13.07 -25.96 -16.53
N GLN A 327 14.14 -26.76 -16.67
CA GLN A 327 15.46 -26.23 -17.00
C GLN A 327 15.57 -25.84 -18.48
N GLN A 328 14.87 -26.54 -19.39
CA GLN A 328 14.87 -26.29 -20.84
C GLN A 328 14.04 -25.04 -21.25
N ARG A 329 13.00 -24.66 -20.51
CA ARG A 329 12.08 -23.58 -20.93
C ARG A 329 12.79 -22.21 -21.12
N PRO A 330 12.29 -21.34 -22.03
CA PRO A 330 12.76 -19.96 -22.19
C PRO A 330 12.82 -19.16 -20.88
N LEU A 331 13.65 -18.11 -20.87
CA LEU A 331 13.75 -17.19 -19.73
C LEU A 331 12.41 -16.50 -19.50
N HIS A 332 11.87 -16.55 -18.28
CA HIS A 332 10.64 -15.86 -17.89
C HIS A 332 10.98 -14.57 -17.12
N ILE A 333 10.67 -13.43 -17.73
CA ILE A 333 10.89 -12.09 -17.21
C ILE A 333 9.58 -11.57 -16.61
N VAL A 334 9.60 -10.99 -15.41
CA VAL A 334 8.42 -10.33 -14.81
C VAL A 334 8.67 -8.85 -14.50
N TRP A 335 7.68 -8.02 -14.82
CA TRP A 335 7.63 -6.59 -14.53
C TRP A 335 6.35 -6.34 -13.69
N PRO A 336 6.46 -6.32 -12.35
CA PRO A 336 5.31 -6.26 -11.44
C PRO A 336 5.04 -4.82 -10.95
N HIS A 337 4.70 -3.91 -11.86
CA HIS A 337 4.53 -2.48 -11.56
C HIS A 337 3.18 -1.96 -12.06
N ARG A 338 2.65 -0.94 -11.38
CA ARG A 338 1.46 -0.19 -11.84
C ARG A 338 1.71 0.37 -13.24
N TRP A 339 0.69 0.37 -14.10
CA TRP A 339 0.83 0.77 -15.51
C TRP A 339 0.85 2.29 -15.68
N GLU A 340 1.90 2.92 -15.16
CA GLU A 340 2.07 4.38 -15.05
C GLU A 340 3.44 4.82 -15.59
N HIS A 341 3.55 6.09 -15.99
CA HIS A 341 4.74 6.62 -16.63
C HIS A 341 5.98 6.70 -15.71
N ASP A 342 5.80 6.81 -14.39
CA ASP A 342 6.90 6.86 -13.42
C ASP A 342 7.61 5.50 -13.25
N LYS A 343 6.95 4.41 -13.64
CA LYS A 343 7.53 3.05 -13.67
C LYS A 343 8.30 2.75 -14.96
N ASP A 344 8.28 3.69 -15.91
CA ASP A 344 9.00 3.66 -17.19
C ASP A 344 8.84 2.36 -18.01
N PRO A 345 7.61 2.00 -18.41
CA PRO A 345 7.38 0.84 -19.27
C PRO A 345 8.04 0.98 -20.65
N GLU A 346 8.28 2.21 -21.13
CA GLU A 346 8.99 2.46 -22.40
C GLU A 346 10.38 1.81 -22.42
N SER A 347 11.22 2.08 -21.42
CA SER A 347 12.57 1.52 -21.37
C SER A 347 12.56 -0.01 -21.23
N PHE A 348 11.56 -0.56 -20.53
CA PHE A 348 11.36 -2.01 -20.42
C PHE A 348 11.01 -2.64 -21.77
N PHE A 349 9.97 -2.13 -22.45
CA PHE A 349 9.55 -2.68 -23.73
C PHE A 349 10.56 -2.47 -24.85
N LYS A 350 11.25 -1.32 -24.91
CA LYS A 350 12.35 -1.09 -25.88
C LYS A 350 13.47 -2.12 -25.74
N VAL A 351 13.76 -2.57 -24.52
CA VAL A 351 14.74 -3.65 -24.27
C VAL A 351 14.19 -5.01 -24.71
N LEU A 352 12.91 -5.33 -24.44
CA LEU A 352 12.31 -6.62 -24.85
C LEU A 352 12.11 -6.74 -26.37
N LEU A 353 11.70 -5.67 -27.05
CA LEU A 353 11.63 -5.61 -28.51
C LEU A 353 12.98 -5.91 -29.14
N LYS A 354 14.06 -5.30 -28.62
CA LYS A 354 15.44 -5.56 -29.07
C LYS A 354 15.94 -6.98 -28.80
N LEU A 355 15.39 -7.69 -27.80
CA LEU A 355 15.67 -9.12 -27.60
C LEU A 355 14.92 -9.98 -28.63
N LYS A 356 13.69 -9.58 -29.01
CA LYS A 356 12.89 -10.24 -30.05
C LYS A 356 13.46 -10.03 -31.46
N GLU A 357 13.99 -8.84 -31.76
CA GLU A 357 14.75 -8.53 -32.98
C GLU A 357 16.00 -9.41 -33.15
N MET A 358 16.55 -9.94 -32.06
CA MET A 358 17.68 -10.86 -32.06
C MET A 358 17.29 -12.34 -32.01
N ASP A 359 16.00 -12.65 -32.20
CA ASP A 359 15.40 -13.99 -32.13
C ASP A 359 15.76 -14.77 -30.85
N LEU A 360 15.84 -14.07 -29.71
CA LEU A 360 16.14 -14.68 -28.43
C LEU A 360 14.85 -15.19 -27.76
N PRO A 361 14.77 -16.47 -27.37
CA PRO A 361 13.56 -17.01 -26.75
C PRO A 361 13.41 -16.53 -25.31
N PHE A 362 12.32 -15.82 -25.04
CA PHE A 362 11.88 -15.45 -23.70
C PHE A 362 10.36 -15.44 -23.59
N HIS A 363 9.88 -15.59 -22.35
CA HIS A 363 8.52 -15.36 -21.91
C HIS A 363 8.48 -14.12 -21.02
N MET A 364 7.34 -13.43 -20.95
CA MET A 364 7.16 -12.26 -20.10
C MET A 364 5.81 -12.23 -19.39
N SER A 365 5.84 -11.72 -18.15
CA SER A 365 4.67 -11.37 -17.37
C SER A 365 4.70 -9.89 -17.02
N VAL A 366 3.70 -9.15 -17.51
CA VAL A 366 3.53 -7.72 -17.26
C VAL A 366 2.35 -7.57 -16.31
N LEU A 367 2.65 -7.45 -15.01
CA LEU A 367 1.67 -7.53 -13.93
C LEU A 367 1.45 -6.15 -13.32
N GLY A 368 0.19 -5.74 -13.14
CA GLY A 368 -0.12 -4.49 -12.45
C GLY A 368 -1.54 -3.99 -12.63
N GLU A 369 -1.98 -3.13 -11.71
CA GLU A 369 -3.24 -2.40 -11.84
C GLU A 369 -3.11 -1.25 -12.86
N THR A 370 -4.18 -1.02 -13.63
CA THR A 370 -4.32 0.06 -14.62
C THR A 370 -5.19 1.17 -14.07
N PHE A 371 -4.74 2.41 -14.20
CA PHE A 371 -5.45 3.61 -13.73
C PHE A 371 -6.04 4.41 -14.90
N THR A 372 -6.31 5.70 -14.72
CA THR A 372 -6.97 6.53 -15.75
C THR A 372 -6.10 6.76 -16.98
N ASP A 373 -4.80 6.99 -16.79
CA ASP A 373 -3.86 7.30 -17.86
C ASP A 373 -2.86 6.13 -18.00
N VAL A 374 -2.99 5.34 -19.06
CA VAL A 374 -2.14 4.18 -19.36
C VAL A 374 -1.23 4.50 -20.55
N PRO A 375 0.11 4.35 -20.44
CA PRO A 375 1.05 4.58 -21.54
C PRO A 375 0.77 3.76 -22.81
N ASP A 376 0.72 4.41 -23.98
CA ASP A 376 0.37 3.78 -25.27
C ASP A 376 1.23 2.56 -25.63
N ILE A 377 2.50 2.58 -25.21
CA ILE A 377 3.50 1.51 -25.43
C ILE A 377 3.02 0.13 -24.94
N PHE A 378 2.15 0.05 -23.93
CA PHE A 378 1.54 -1.23 -23.54
C PHE A 378 0.73 -1.83 -24.70
N SER A 379 -0.06 -1.03 -25.41
CA SER A 379 -0.91 -1.50 -26.52
C SER A 379 -0.11 -1.93 -27.76
N GLU A 380 1.05 -1.30 -27.99
CA GLU A 380 1.98 -1.62 -29.07
C GLU A 380 2.80 -2.87 -28.74
N ALA A 381 3.43 -2.89 -27.56
CA ALA A 381 4.25 -3.99 -27.10
C ALA A 381 3.46 -5.29 -26.94
N LYS A 382 2.18 -5.24 -26.53
CA LYS A 382 1.32 -6.44 -26.49
C LYS A 382 1.23 -7.11 -27.86
N LYS A 383 1.03 -6.34 -28.93
CA LYS A 383 0.92 -6.85 -30.31
C LYS A 383 2.26 -7.38 -30.81
N ALA A 384 3.34 -6.62 -30.58
CA ALA A 384 4.68 -6.98 -31.06
C ALA A 384 5.30 -8.19 -30.34
N LEU A 385 4.90 -8.45 -29.10
CA LEU A 385 5.47 -9.48 -28.23
C LEU A 385 4.46 -10.57 -27.82
N GLU A 386 3.29 -10.67 -28.46
CA GLU A 386 2.18 -11.55 -28.08
C GLU A 386 2.62 -13.02 -27.88
N SER A 387 3.42 -13.54 -28.83
CA SER A 387 4.05 -14.88 -28.77
C SER A 387 4.95 -15.17 -27.56
N SER A 388 5.27 -14.16 -26.75
CA SER A 388 6.06 -14.25 -25.52
C SER A 388 5.25 -13.93 -24.25
N VAL A 389 3.95 -13.58 -24.34
CA VAL A 389 3.13 -13.23 -23.17
C VAL A 389 2.69 -14.49 -22.41
N LEU A 390 2.89 -14.50 -21.08
CA LEU A 390 2.21 -15.43 -20.17
C LEU A 390 1.09 -14.73 -19.37
N HIS A 391 1.38 -13.56 -18.81
CA HIS A 391 0.43 -12.76 -18.05
C HIS A 391 0.51 -11.28 -18.46
N TRP A 392 -0.64 -10.62 -18.54
CA TRP A 392 -0.75 -9.25 -19.06
C TRP A 392 -1.90 -8.48 -18.40
N GLY A 393 -1.59 -7.72 -17.33
CA GLY A 393 -2.53 -6.86 -16.61
C GLY A 393 -2.61 -7.15 -15.12
N TYR A 394 -3.75 -6.80 -14.53
CA TYR A 394 -4.07 -7.08 -13.14
C TYR A 394 -4.45 -8.56 -12.96
N LEU A 395 -3.94 -9.21 -11.92
CA LEU A 395 -4.32 -10.58 -11.54
C LEU A 395 -5.36 -10.53 -10.41
N PRO A 396 -6.46 -11.30 -10.50
CA PRO A 396 -7.64 -11.10 -9.65
C PRO A 396 -7.42 -11.50 -8.19
N SER A 397 -6.58 -12.49 -7.91
CA SER A 397 -6.20 -12.88 -6.55
C SER A 397 -4.71 -12.65 -6.26
N LYS A 398 -4.38 -12.54 -4.97
CA LYS A 398 -2.98 -12.54 -4.53
C LYS A 398 -2.28 -13.86 -4.82
N ASP A 399 -2.99 -14.98 -4.79
CA ASP A 399 -2.42 -16.31 -5.05
C ASP A 399 -1.94 -16.42 -6.51
N ASP A 400 -2.72 -15.94 -7.48
CA ASP A 400 -2.30 -15.88 -8.89
C ASP A 400 -1.04 -15.03 -9.07
N TYR A 401 -0.97 -13.88 -8.38
CA TYR A 401 0.20 -12.98 -8.42
C TYR A 401 1.45 -13.64 -7.82
N PHE A 402 1.35 -14.24 -6.63
CA PHE A 402 2.49 -14.94 -6.03
C PHE A 402 2.88 -16.20 -6.82
N GLN A 403 1.95 -16.90 -7.47
CA GLN A 403 2.26 -18.01 -8.38
C GLN A 403 3.01 -17.51 -9.64
N ALA A 404 2.55 -16.43 -10.27
CA ALA A 404 3.22 -15.83 -11.43
C ALA A 404 4.67 -15.37 -11.09
N LEU A 405 4.87 -14.81 -9.89
CA LEU A 405 6.21 -14.47 -9.39
C LEU A 405 7.07 -15.71 -9.10
N CYS A 406 6.53 -16.76 -8.47
CA CYS A 406 7.27 -18.01 -8.21
C CYS A 406 7.72 -18.68 -9.52
N MET A 407 6.94 -18.52 -10.60
CA MET A 407 7.23 -19.08 -11.92
C MET A 407 8.14 -18.20 -12.80
N ALA A 408 8.52 -17.00 -12.37
CA ALA A 408 9.44 -16.11 -13.10
C ALA A 408 10.91 -16.32 -12.71
N ASP A 409 11.82 -16.15 -13.66
CA ASP A 409 13.27 -16.30 -13.44
C ASP A 409 13.92 -14.97 -13.03
N VAL A 410 13.46 -13.85 -13.61
CA VAL A 410 14.06 -12.52 -13.47
C VAL A 410 12.96 -11.48 -13.23
N VAL A 411 13.10 -10.65 -12.19
CA VAL A 411 12.23 -9.51 -11.95
C VAL A 411 12.94 -8.21 -12.34
N ILE A 412 12.24 -7.34 -13.05
CA ILE A 412 12.79 -6.06 -13.54
C ILE A 412 12.03 -4.89 -12.93
N SER A 413 12.76 -3.86 -12.52
CA SER A 413 12.25 -2.50 -12.46
C SER A 413 12.98 -1.61 -13.46
N THR A 414 12.23 -0.74 -14.11
CA THR A 414 12.73 0.38 -14.93
C THR A 414 12.40 1.73 -14.30
N ALA A 415 11.83 1.74 -13.09
CA ALA A 415 11.19 2.91 -12.52
C ALA A 415 12.09 4.15 -12.46
N LYS A 416 11.52 5.28 -12.88
CA LYS A 416 12.01 6.65 -12.68
C LYS A 416 11.67 7.17 -11.29
N HIS A 417 10.74 6.52 -10.57
CA HIS A 417 10.38 6.87 -9.20
C HIS A 417 10.01 5.66 -8.34
N GLU A 418 10.63 5.52 -7.18
CA GLU A 418 10.34 4.49 -6.19
C GLU A 418 10.90 4.86 -4.81
N PHE A 419 10.13 4.59 -3.74
CA PHE A 419 10.52 4.88 -2.36
C PHE A 419 10.76 3.62 -1.51
N PHE A 420 10.23 2.45 -1.91
CA PHE A 420 10.48 1.18 -1.20
C PHE A 420 10.44 -0.07 -2.07
N GLY A 421 9.71 -0.07 -3.20
CA GLY A 421 9.78 -1.15 -4.18
C GLY A 421 9.20 -2.49 -3.72
N VAL A 422 8.10 -2.48 -2.96
CA VAL A 422 7.45 -3.68 -2.37
C VAL A 422 7.39 -4.85 -3.34
N ALA A 423 6.89 -4.65 -4.56
CA ALA A 423 6.73 -5.70 -5.57
C ALA A 423 8.06 -6.33 -6.04
N MET A 424 9.17 -5.59 -5.99
CA MET A 424 10.50 -6.13 -6.25
C MET A 424 10.98 -7.02 -5.10
N ILE A 425 10.69 -6.63 -3.85
CA ILE A 425 11.02 -7.43 -2.66
C ILE A 425 10.16 -8.70 -2.63
N GLU A 426 8.86 -8.61 -2.93
CA GLU A 426 7.95 -9.77 -3.09
C GLU A 426 8.44 -10.74 -4.18
N ALA A 427 8.87 -10.25 -5.34
CA ALA A 427 9.37 -11.08 -6.42
C ALA A 427 10.70 -11.80 -6.08
N VAL A 428 11.61 -11.14 -5.35
CA VAL A 428 12.86 -11.75 -4.88
C VAL A 428 12.62 -12.75 -3.76
N TYR A 429 11.61 -12.53 -2.90
CA TYR A 429 11.11 -13.55 -1.98
C TYR A 429 10.59 -14.79 -2.75
N CYS A 430 9.91 -14.59 -3.89
CA CYS A 430 9.53 -15.64 -4.84
C CYS A 430 10.68 -16.22 -5.71
N GLY A 431 11.95 -15.94 -5.38
CA GLY A 431 13.11 -16.49 -6.08
C GLY A 431 13.38 -15.90 -7.46
N CYS A 432 12.84 -14.74 -7.79
CA CYS A 432 13.28 -14.02 -8.99
C CYS A 432 14.68 -13.41 -8.79
N TYR A 433 15.52 -13.46 -9.82
CA TYR A 433 16.75 -12.67 -9.86
C TYR A 433 16.40 -11.18 -10.09
N PRO A 434 16.78 -10.23 -9.22
CA PRO A 434 16.43 -8.82 -9.40
C PRO A 434 17.35 -8.10 -10.38
N LEU A 435 16.74 -7.25 -11.23
CA LEU A 435 17.40 -6.23 -12.04
C LEU A 435 16.75 -4.87 -11.79
N CYS A 436 17.45 -4.01 -11.07
CA CYS A 436 16.96 -2.69 -10.63
C CYS A 436 17.88 -1.57 -11.12
N PRO A 437 17.39 -0.34 -11.38
CA PRO A 437 18.27 0.78 -11.69
C PRO A 437 19.15 1.13 -10.48
N ASN A 438 20.39 1.53 -10.72
CA ASN A 438 21.36 2.00 -9.73
C ASN A 438 21.03 3.44 -9.29
N ALA A 439 19.81 3.63 -8.79
CA ALA A 439 19.20 4.90 -8.43
C ALA A 439 18.00 4.64 -7.50
N LEU A 440 17.40 5.72 -6.98
CA LEU A 440 16.24 5.65 -6.08
C LEU A 440 16.60 4.87 -4.80
N VAL A 441 15.62 4.16 -4.22
CA VAL A 441 15.82 3.28 -3.06
C VAL A 441 16.60 2.00 -3.36
N TYR A 442 16.76 1.60 -4.62
CA TYR A 442 17.26 0.25 -4.94
C TYR A 442 18.70 -0.04 -4.45
N PRO A 443 19.66 0.92 -4.44
CA PRO A 443 20.96 0.74 -3.79
C PRO A 443 20.92 0.57 -2.26
N GLU A 444 19.81 0.90 -1.59
CA GLU A 444 19.59 0.64 -0.15
C GLU A 444 19.12 -0.80 0.10
N ILE A 445 18.44 -1.41 -0.88
CA ILE A 445 17.76 -2.71 -0.74
C ILE A 445 18.58 -3.86 -1.37
N PHE A 446 19.18 -3.61 -2.54
CA PHE A 446 19.76 -4.65 -3.39
C PHE A 446 21.28 -4.45 -3.54
N PRO A 447 22.09 -5.48 -3.24
CA PRO A 447 23.53 -5.48 -3.53
C PRO A 447 23.85 -5.10 -4.98
N ALA A 448 24.99 -4.42 -5.18
CA ALA A 448 25.36 -3.81 -6.46
C ALA A 448 25.36 -4.76 -7.67
N GLU A 449 25.52 -6.07 -7.47
CA GLU A 449 25.42 -7.06 -8.54
C GLU A 449 24.03 -7.16 -9.17
N TYR A 450 22.96 -6.69 -8.52
CA TYR A 450 21.58 -6.66 -9.05
C TYR A 450 21.23 -5.33 -9.73
N LEU A 451 22.14 -4.35 -9.68
CA LEU A 451 21.89 -3.01 -10.18
C LEU A 451 22.36 -2.84 -11.64
N TYR A 452 21.79 -1.87 -12.34
CA TYR A 452 22.25 -1.41 -13.65
C TYR A 452 22.16 0.11 -13.78
N SER A 453 23.08 0.73 -14.52
CA SER A 453 23.15 2.19 -14.69
C SER A 453 22.71 2.68 -16.08
N THR A 454 22.60 1.80 -17.08
CA THR A 454 22.13 2.17 -18.43
C THR A 454 21.19 1.11 -19.06
N PRO A 455 20.34 1.49 -20.03
CA PRO A 455 19.54 0.53 -20.81
C PRO A 455 20.39 -0.53 -21.51
N GLU A 456 21.59 -0.19 -21.98
CA GLU A 456 22.53 -1.11 -22.64
C GLU A 456 23.06 -2.16 -21.66
N GLN A 457 23.23 -1.80 -20.38
CA GLN A 457 23.62 -2.75 -19.34
C GLN A 457 22.46 -3.70 -19.02
N LEU A 458 21.23 -3.19 -18.86
CA LEU A 458 20.04 -4.03 -18.69
C LEU A 458 19.87 -5.01 -19.86
N PHE A 459 19.93 -4.50 -21.09
CA PHE A 459 19.85 -5.29 -22.32
C PHE A 459 20.94 -6.37 -22.39
N LYS A 460 22.21 -6.03 -22.15
CA LYS A 460 23.32 -7.01 -22.18
C LYS A 460 23.15 -8.12 -21.13
N ARG A 461 22.64 -7.78 -19.94
CA ARG A 461 22.36 -8.77 -18.87
C ARG A 461 21.23 -9.72 -19.28
N LEU A 462 20.13 -9.19 -19.79
CA LEU A 462 19.02 -10.02 -20.29
C LEU A 462 19.41 -10.86 -21.51
N GLN A 463 20.16 -10.30 -22.45
CA GLN A 463 20.69 -11.03 -23.60
C GLN A 463 21.50 -12.26 -23.16
N ASN A 464 22.33 -12.10 -22.11
CA ASN A 464 23.07 -13.22 -21.53
C ASN A 464 22.12 -14.22 -20.83
N PHE A 465 21.12 -13.75 -20.08
CA PHE A 465 20.16 -14.61 -19.39
C PHE A 465 19.21 -15.35 -20.35
N CYS A 466 18.82 -14.79 -21.49
CA CYS A 466 18.03 -15.51 -22.51
C CYS A 466 18.86 -16.61 -23.19
N LYS A 467 20.15 -16.36 -23.43
CA LYS A 467 21.10 -17.37 -23.95
C LYS A 467 21.46 -18.43 -22.90
N ARG A 468 21.39 -18.09 -21.61
CA ARG A 468 21.73 -18.96 -20.47
C ARG A 468 20.80 -18.72 -19.26
N PRO A 469 19.56 -19.25 -19.29
CA PRO A 469 18.64 -19.17 -18.15
C PRO A 469 19.16 -19.92 -16.92
N ASP A 470 20.06 -20.89 -17.14
CA ASP A 470 20.70 -21.68 -16.10
C ASP A 470 21.48 -20.83 -15.08
N ILE A 471 22.00 -19.66 -15.49
CA ILE A 471 22.74 -18.74 -14.62
C ILE A 471 21.82 -18.18 -13.52
N VAL A 472 20.60 -17.77 -13.87
CA VAL A 472 19.66 -17.19 -12.89
C VAL A 472 18.90 -18.27 -12.11
N ARG A 473 18.57 -19.40 -12.74
CA ARG A 473 17.89 -20.53 -12.06
C ARG A 473 18.77 -21.23 -11.01
N LYS A 474 20.09 -21.12 -11.12
CA LYS A 474 21.05 -21.65 -10.12
C LYS A 474 21.53 -20.58 -9.12
N HIS A 475 21.04 -19.34 -9.23
CA HIS A 475 21.51 -18.23 -8.41
C HIS A 475 20.74 -18.13 -7.09
N LEU A 476 21.44 -18.29 -5.97
CA LEU A 476 20.89 -17.97 -4.64
C LEU A 476 21.11 -16.48 -4.33
N TYR A 477 20.04 -15.72 -4.10
CA TYR A 477 20.10 -14.29 -3.78
C TYR A 477 21.03 -13.99 -2.59
N LYS A 478 21.82 -12.92 -2.67
CA LYS A 478 22.91 -12.61 -1.72
C LYS A 478 22.59 -11.53 -0.69
N GLY A 479 21.47 -10.83 -0.80
CA GLY A 479 21.03 -9.86 0.21
C GLY A 479 20.15 -10.48 1.30
N GLU A 480 19.89 -9.72 2.35
CA GLU A 480 18.98 -10.13 3.44
C GLU A 480 17.55 -9.64 3.17
N MET A 481 16.58 -10.54 3.33
CA MET A 481 15.16 -10.27 3.06
C MET A 481 14.33 -10.18 4.36
N ASP A 482 14.71 -10.92 5.40
CA ASP A 482 14.04 -10.93 6.71
C ASP A 482 13.94 -9.55 7.36
N GLN A 483 14.89 -8.67 7.10
CA GLN A 483 14.89 -7.28 7.59
C GLN A 483 13.65 -6.47 7.17
N PHE A 484 12.99 -6.85 6.07
CA PHE A 484 11.75 -6.24 5.59
C PHE A 484 10.48 -6.93 6.11
N SER A 485 10.61 -8.08 6.78
CA SER A 485 9.48 -8.85 7.30
C SER A 485 8.81 -8.15 8.49
N TRP A 486 7.50 -8.33 8.64
CA TRP A 486 6.82 -7.95 9.89
C TRP A 486 7.41 -8.63 11.12
N ALA A 487 7.84 -9.89 11.00
CA ALA A 487 8.39 -10.67 12.11
C ALA A 487 9.64 -10.02 12.73
N ALA A 488 10.53 -9.46 11.91
CA ALA A 488 11.71 -8.71 12.36
C ALA A 488 11.39 -7.26 12.78
N LEU A 489 10.44 -6.61 12.09
CA LEU A 489 10.17 -5.18 12.28
C LEU A 489 9.20 -4.86 13.44
N ARG A 490 8.30 -5.77 13.81
CA ARG A 490 7.29 -5.56 14.89
C ARG A 490 7.89 -5.09 16.21
N GLY A 491 9.06 -5.59 16.58
CA GLY A 491 9.78 -5.15 17.78
C GLY A 491 10.23 -3.69 17.70
N LYS A 492 10.69 -3.24 16.52
CA LYS A 492 11.07 -1.85 16.25
C LYS A 492 9.85 -0.93 16.24
N PHE A 493 8.72 -1.36 15.65
CA PHE A 493 7.46 -0.63 15.71
C PHE A 493 6.91 -0.51 17.14
N ARG A 494 6.89 -1.59 17.92
CA ARG A 494 6.53 -1.53 19.36
C ARG A 494 7.49 -0.62 20.14
N SER A 495 8.78 -0.59 19.82
CA SER A 495 9.75 0.33 20.44
C SER A 495 9.47 1.81 20.10
N LEU A 496 9.28 2.14 18.82
CA LEU A 496 8.87 3.48 18.34
C LEU A 496 7.65 4.01 19.11
N LEU A 497 6.68 3.12 19.35
CA LEU A 497 5.43 3.41 20.02
C LEU A 497 5.51 3.34 21.56
N THR A 498 6.62 2.90 22.16
CA THR A 498 6.81 2.86 23.64
C THR A 498 7.97 3.73 24.16
N THR A 499 8.81 4.26 23.27
CA THR A 499 9.93 5.15 23.62
C THR A 499 9.43 6.54 23.99
N GLU A 500 9.96 7.14 25.05
CA GLU A 500 9.65 8.54 25.43
C GLU A 500 10.31 9.53 24.45
N PRO A 501 9.77 10.76 24.25
CA PRO A 501 10.43 11.77 23.43
C PRO A 501 11.84 12.07 23.96
N ARG A 502 12.82 12.28 23.09
CA ARG A 502 14.14 12.79 23.51
C ARG A 502 13.97 14.21 24.04
N GLU A 503 14.52 14.48 25.23
CA GLU A 503 14.46 15.80 25.87
C GLU A 503 15.70 16.64 25.49
N ASP A 504 15.89 16.85 24.19
CA ASP A 504 16.99 17.64 23.60
C ASP A 504 16.49 18.43 22.36
N LEU A 505 15.69 19.49 22.59
CA LEU A 505 15.36 20.56 21.62
C LEU A 505 14.85 21.81 22.35
#